data_AF-W9HBC3-F1
#
_entry.id   AF-W9HBC3-F1
#
_cell.length_a   1.000
_cell.length_b   1.000
_cell.length_c   1.000
_cell.angle_alpha   90.00
_cell.angle_beta   90.00
_cell.angle_gamma   90.00
#
_symmetry.space_group_name_H-M   'P 1'
#
loop_
_entity.id
_entity.type
_entity.pdbx_description
1 polymer ?
#
loop_
_entity_poly.entity_id
_entity_poly.type
_entity_poly.pdbx_seq_one_letter_code
_entity_poly.pdbx_strand_id
1 'polypeptide(L)'
;MNNFRKLPDYFITQAEALCDRLMFGIHPNVDLMKVKDDIASSKSGYSFIKCTENGLESAYLELLVRAYTAGRHGLARDGIWRWSAVTAYLKQVNKMEEHLAGGLYIACGQTPRIRELLSLEYENGPNTSCGIYAWGGYMVYVIRHHKAKRLTNREFYVVRFLPARLGHVLFKYLVYIRRVADLLRREQLSTDGRAQQCLQTRLLFQNNGRPWPTSRLTDIVTKATLELWRQEINVRTYRQLAIAITEKHVREVYTPFNRHDDCSDDADINAILAWQSGHRLLQRGITYGLDGAYPSRL
;
A
#
# COMPACT_ATOMS: atom_id res chain seq x y z
N MET A 1 24.48 -1.44 -9.62
CA MET A 1 23.37 -2.23 -9.05
C MET A 1 23.27 -2.17 -7.53
N ASN A 2 24.37 -2.30 -6.77
CA ASN A 2 24.30 -2.33 -5.29
C ASN A 2 23.62 -1.09 -4.68
N ASN A 3 23.90 0.12 -5.18
CA ASN A 3 23.24 1.33 -4.67
C ASN A 3 21.74 1.37 -4.98
N PHE A 4 21.29 0.84 -6.14
CA PHE A 4 19.86 0.80 -6.48
C PHE A 4 19.06 -0.04 -5.48
N ARG A 5 19.62 -1.18 -5.06
CA ARG A 5 19.00 -2.09 -4.08
C ARG A 5 18.93 -1.52 -2.66
N LYS A 6 19.75 -0.51 -2.33
CA LYS A 6 19.73 0.15 -1.01
C LYS A 6 18.48 1.01 -0.79
N LEU A 7 17.86 1.52 -1.85
CA LEU A 7 16.73 2.43 -1.70
C LEU A 7 15.46 1.75 -1.13
N PRO A 8 15.04 0.57 -1.60
CA PRO A 8 13.99 -0.21 -0.91
C PRO A 8 14.34 -0.48 0.56
N ASP A 9 15.57 -0.95 0.82
CA ASP A 9 16.02 -1.31 2.17
C ASP A 9 16.06 -0.10 3.12
N TYR A 10 16.44 1.08 2.63
CA TYR A 10 16.39 2.32 3.39
C TYR A 10 14.97 2.63 3.88
N PHE A 11 13.97 2.61 2.99
CA PHE A 11 12.59 2.90 3.39
C PHE A 11 12.07 1.88 4.41
N ILE A 12 12.38 0.60 4.20
CA ILE A 12 11.96 -0.48 5.10
C ILE A 12 12.62 -0.31 6.47
N THR A 13 13.94 -0.12 6.53
CA THR A 13 14.69 0.01 7.78
C THR A 13 14.27 1.26 8.57
N GLN A 14 14.05 2.40 7.91
CA GLN A 14 13.54 3.60 8.57
C GLN A 14 12.12 3.40 9.11
N ALA A 15 11.25 2.71 8.35
CA ALA A 15 9.90 2.41 8.77
C ALA A 15 9.87 1.44 9.97
N GLU A 16 10.75 0.43 10.01
CA GLU A 16 10.92 -0.48 11.16
C GLU A 16 11.38 0.28 12.40
N ALA A 17 12.43 1.10 12.30
CA ALA A 17 12.94 1.88 13.42
C ALA A 17 11.92 2.90 13.98
N LEU A 18 11.04 3.44 13.12
CA LEU A 18 9.90 4.25 13.58
C LEU A 18 8.81 3.38 14.20
N CYS A 19 8.50 2.23 13.60
CA CYS A 19 7.52 1.28 14.12
C CYS A 19 7.87 0.87 15.56
N ASP A 20 9.11 0.46 15.81
CA ASP A 20 9.54 -0.02 17.14
C ASP A 20 9.44 1.07 18.20
N ARG A 21 9.79 2.31 17.85
CA ARG A 21 9.62 3.48 18.74
C ARG A 21 8.15 3.78 19.01
N LEU A 22 7.33 3.77 17.97
CA LEU A 22 5.90 4.10 18.06
C LEU A 22 5.09 3.02 18.79
N MET A 23 5.59 1.78 18.85
CA MET A 23 4.95 0.67 19.57
C MET A 23 5.23 0.66 21.08
N PHE A 24 6.01 1.60 21.63
CA PHE A 24 6.32 1.67 23.07
C PHE A 24 6.86 0.35 23.66
N GLY A 25 7.67 -0.38 22.87
CA GLY A 25 8.26 -1.66 23.25
C GLY A 25 7.28 -2.85 23.22
N ILE A 26 6.06 -2.67 22.70
CA ILE A 26 5.17 -3.80 22.41
C ILE A 26 5.66 -4.50 21.15
N HIS A 27 5.78 -5.82 21.26
CA HIS A 27 6.16 -6.69 20.15
C HIS A 27 5.09 -7.77 19.97
N PRO A 28 3.96 -7.44 19.31
CA PRO A 28 2.92 -8.43 19.08
C PRO A 28 3.49 -9.54 18.20
N ASN A 29 3.27 -10.80 18.58
CA ASN A 29 3.65 -11.95 17.77
C ASN A 29 2.65 -12.09 16.62
N VAL A 30 2.95 -11.48 15.49
CA VAL A 30 2.08 -11.45 14.30
C VAL A 30 2.46 -12.58 13.37
N ASP A 31 1.60 -13.59 13.26
CA ASP A 31 1.68 -14.61 12.22
C ASP A 31 0.74 -14.23 11.07
N LEU A 32 1.29 -13.59 10.03
CA LEU A 32 0.52 -13.13 8.88
C LEU A 32 -0.14 -14.29 8.11
N MET A 33 0.31 -15.54 8.26
CA MET A 33 -0.34 -16.70 7.63
C MET A 33 -1.72 -16.99 8.22
N LYS A 34 -1.95 -16.57 9.47
CA LYS A 34 -3.21 -16.79 10.19
C LYS A 34 -4.20 -15.65 10.02
N VAL A 35 -3.77 -14.53 9.45
CA VAL A 35 -4.65 -13.38 9.20
C VAL A 35 -5.59 -13.72 8.06
N LYS A 36 -6.89 -13.74 8.36
CA LYS A 36 -7.96 -13.95 7.39
C LYS A 36 -8.35 -12.64 6.72
N ASP A 37 -8.60 -12.70 5.42
CA ASP A 37 -9.10 -11.56 4.67
C ASP A 37 -10.02 -12.05 3.54
N ASP A 38 -11.03 -11.27 3.22
CA ASP A 38 -11.99 -11.52 2.15
C ASP A 38 -11.88 -10.40 1.11
N ILE A 39 -11.08 -10.67 0.07
CA ILE A 39 -10.86 -9.76 -1.06
C ILE A 39 -12.16 -9.53 -1.86
N ALA A 40 -13.10 -10.48 -1.83
CA ALA A 40 -14.36 -10.39 -2.55
C ALA A 40 -15.43 -9.57 -1.80
N SER A 41 -15.20 -9.25 -0.52
CA SER A 41 -16.13 -8.45 0.28
C SER A 41 -16.35 -7.08 -0.34
N SER A 42 -17.62 -6.74 -0.57
CA SER A 42 -18.08 -5.40 -0.97
C SER A 42 -18.72 -4.62 0.18
N LYS A 43 -18.70 -5.18 1.40
CA LYS A 43 -19.34 -4.56 2.57
C LYS A 43 -18.62 -3.25 2.90
N SER A 44 -19.38 -2.15 2.91
CA SER A 44 -18.87 -0.84 3.33
C SER A 44 -18.31 -0.93 4.75
N GLY A 45 -17.13 -0.37 4.93
CA GLY A 45 -16.40 -0.41 6.18
C GLY A 45 -15.64 -1.70 6.44
N TYR A 46 -15.59 -2.66 5.52
CA TYR A 46 -14.83 -3.90 5.69
C TYR A 46 -13.32 -3.70 5.45
N SER A 47 -12.50 -4.33 6.28
CA SER A 47 -11.07 -4.57 6.12
C SER A 47 -10.68 -5.81 6.91
N PHE A 48 -9.50 -6.39 6.67
CA PHE A 48 -8.99 -7.51 7.48
C PHE A 48 -8.97 -7.22 8.99
N ILE A 49 -8.82 -5.95 9.39
CA ILE A 49 -8.82 -5.52 10.79
C ILE A 49 -10.19 -5.75 11.44
N LYS A 50 -11.26 -5.59 10.65
CA LYS A 50 -12.66 -5.74 11.06
C LYS A 50 -13.21 -7.15 10.79
N CYS A 51 -12.37 -8.07 10.30
CA CYS A 51 -12.70 -9.48 10.31
C CYS A 51 -12.65 -9.99 11.76
N THR A 52 -13.80 -10.40 12.29
CA THR A 52 -13.95 -10.82 13.70
C THR A 52 -13.05 -11.99 14.07
N GLU A 53 -12.79 -12.90 13.13
CA GLU A 53 -11.93 -14.07 13.30
C GLU A 53 -10.46 -13.70 13.58
N ASN A 54 -10.04 -12.48 13.21
CA ASN A 54 -8.68 -12.02 13.47
C ASN A 54 -8.51 -11.40 14.87
N GLY A 55 -9.59 -10.97 15.53
CA GLY A 55 -9.52 -10.32 16.85
C GLY A 55 -8.72 -9.00 16.89
N LEU A 56 -8.58 -8.30 15.76
CA LEU A 56 -7.67 -7.14 15.63
C LEU A 56 -8.32 -5.79 15.94
N GLU A 57 -9.65 -5.72 15.98
CA GLU A 57 -10.37 -4.44 16.08
C GLU A 57 -10.03 -3.64 17.35
N SER A 58 -9.84 -4.32 18.47
CA SER A 58 -9.49 -3.72 19.77
C SER A 58 -7.99 -3.77 20.09
N ALA A 59 -7.15 -4.36 19.23
CA ALA A 59 -5.73 -4.59 19.52
C ALA A 59 -4.94 -3.29 19.82
N TYR A 60 -5.31 -2.19 19.18
CA TYR A 60 -4.70 -0.87 19.43
C TYR A 60 -4.84 -0.37 20.88
N LEU A 61 -5.81 -0.89 21.66
CA LEU A 61 -5.99 -0.51 23.06
C LEU A 61 -4.80 -0.92 23.92
N GLU A 62 -4.11 -2.02 23.59
CA GLU A 62 -2.89 -2.42 24.27
C GLU A 62 -1.79 -1.35 24.08
N LEU A 63 -1.62 -0.87 22.84
CA LEU A 63 -0.69 0.22 22.54
C LEU A 63 -1.09 1.52 23.25
N LEU A 64 -2.38 1.84 23.30
CA LEU A 64 -2.88 3.02 24.00
C LEU A 64 -2.55 2.98 25.49
N VAL A 65 -2.81 1.85 26.16
CA VAL A 65 -2.50 1.65 27.59
C VAL A 65 -1.00 1.74 27.83
N ARG A 66 -0.18 1.13 26.96
CA ARG A 66 1.28 1.20 27.10
C ARG A 66 1.82 2.61 26.90
N ALA A 67 1.35 3.31 25.87
CA ALA A 67 1.71 4.70 25.60
C ALA A 67 1.30 5.62 26.76
N TYR A 68 0.18 5.32 27.43
CA TYR A 68 -0.27 6.04 28.62
C TYR A 68 0.62 5.76 29.85
N THR A 69 0.98 4.50 30.07
CA THR A 69 1.68 4.03 31.29
C THR A 69 3.21 4.07 31.21
N ALA A 70 3.80 4.52 30.10
CA ALA A 70 5.26 4.57 29.90
C ALA A 70 6.02 5.65 30.73
N GLY A 71 5.43 6.12 31.85
CA GLY A 71 6.05 7.03 32.80
C GLY A 71 6.58 8.31 32.15
N ARG A 72 7.87 8.62 32.37
CA ARG A 72 8.52 9.83 31.81
C ARG A 72 8.44 9.90 30.28
N HIS A 73 8.38 8.76 29.60
CA HIS A 73 8.29 8.68 28.14
C HIS A 73 6.86 8.51 27.63
N GLY A 74 5.87 8.41 28.52
CA GLY A 74 4.46 8.26 28.17
C GLY A 74 3.82 9.52 27.60
N LEU A 75 2.71 9.30 26.90
CA LEU A 75 1.89 10.33 26.26
C LEU A 75 0.95 11.05 27.22
N ALA A 76 0.73 10.50 28.42
CA ALA A 76 -0.13 11.07 29.45
C ALA A 76 0.52 10.99 30.82
N ARG A 77 -0.02 11.76 31.76
CA ARG A 77 0.33 11.72 33.18
C ARG A 77 -0.87 12.18 34.00
N ASP A 78 -1.16 11.49 35.11
CA ASP A 78 -2.18 11.88 36.09
C ASP A 78 -3.57 12.18 35.45
N GLY A 79 -4.02 11.35 34.50
CA GLY A 79 -5.30 11.56 33.82
C GLY A 79 -5.24 12.42 32.56
N ILE A 80 -4.12 13.12 32.30
CA ILE A 80 -4.07 14.21 31.34
C ILE A 80 -3.03 13.95 30.23
N TRP A 81 -3.40 14.26 28.98
CA TRP A 81 -2.48 14.20 27.84
C TRP A 81 -1.33 15.19 27.96
N ARG A 82 -0.11 14.72 27.72
CA ARG A 82 1.08 15.55 27.57
C ARG A 82 1.18 16.00 26.13
N TRP A 83 0.51 17.09 25.77
CA TRP A 83 0.35 17.53 24.39
C TRP A 83 1.66 17.72 23.60
N SER A 84 2.75 18.09 24.25
CA SER A 84 4.07 18.14 23.61
C SER A 84 4.60 16.76 23.19
N ALA A 85 4.41 15.74 24.04
CA ALA A 85 4.76 14.35 23.74
C ALA A 85 3.81 13.76 22.67
N VAL A 86 2.51 14.04 22.76
CA VAL A 86 1.52 13.66 21.73
C VAL A 86 1.87 14.26 20.37
N THR A 87 2.20 15.55 20.32
CA THR A 87 2.62 16.22 19.08
C THR A 87 3.90 15.60 18.51
N ALA A 88 4.87 15.26 19.37
CA ALA A 88 6.10 14.57 18.95
C ALA A 88 5.81 13.16 18.40
N TYR A 89 4.91 12.42 19.04
CA TYR A 89 4.45 11.10 18.57
C TYR A 89 3.78 11.20 17.20
N LEU A 90 2.81 12.10 17.02
CA LEU A 90 2.13 12.30 15.74
C LEU A 90 3.09 12.75 14.63
N LYS A 91 4.13 13.54 14.95
CA LYS A 91 5.18 13.88 13.99
C LYS A 91 6.00 12.66 13.56
N GLN A 92 6.26 11.71 14.47
CA GLN A 92 6.91 10.44 14.12
C GLN A 92 6.00 9.53 13.30
N VAL A 93 4.69 9.49 13.60
CA VAL A 93 3.70 8.77 12.77
C VAL A 93 3.71 9.31 11.33
N ASN A 94 3.70 10.63 11.15
CA ASN A 94 3.76 11.23 9.82
C ASN A 94 5.05 10.85 9.07
N LYS A 95 6.21 10.77 9.75
CA LYS A 95 7.45 10.27 9.14
C LYS A 95 7.35 8.79 8.76
N MET A 96 6.71 7.97 9.60
CA MET A 96 6.49 6.56 9.32
C MET A 96 5.64 6.38 8.06
N GLU A 97 4.59 7.18 7.90
CA GLU A 97 3.75 7.21 6.70
C GLU A 97 4.57 7.58 5.45
N GLU A 98 5.52 8.50 5.55
CA GLU A 98 6.42 8.85 4.43
C GLU A 98 7.30 7.67 4.02
N HIS A 99 7.87 6.95 4.99
CA HIS A 99 8.69 5.76 4.70
C HIS A 99 7.86 4.58 4.20
N LEU A 100 6.64 4.38 4.72
CA LEU A 100 5.70 3.41 4.17
C LEU A 100 5.33 3.76 2.72
N ALA A 101 5.02 5.02 2.41
CA ALA A 101 4.71 5.44 1.05
C ALA A 101 5.88 5.20 0.09
N GLY A 102 7.11 5.52 0.49
CA GLY A 102 8.32 5.21 -0.27
C GLY A 102 8.53 3.70 -0.46
N GLY A 103 8.36 2.91 0.60
CA GLY A 103 8.46 1.46 0.58
C GLY A 103 7.43 0.80 -0.34
N LEU A 104 6.15 1.17 -0.24
CA LEU A 104 5.09 0.66 -1.11
C LEU A 104 5.34 1.04 -2.58
N TYR A 105 5.90 2.22 -2.83
CA TYR A 105 6.20 2.69 -4.19
C TYR A 105 7.35 1.92 -4.84
N ILE A 106 8.39 1.57 -4.07
CA ILE A 106 9.70 1.13 -4.60
C ILE A 106 9.99 -0.37 -4.35
N ALA A 107 9.49 -0.94 -3.25
CA ALA A 107 9.87 -2.29 -2.81
C ALA A 107 8.92 -3.40 -3.30
N CYS A 108 7.85 -3.07 -4.02
CA CYS A 108 6.76 -3.99 -4.36
C CYS A 108 6.70 -4.30 -5.87
N GLY A 109 7.87 -4.49 -6.50
CA GLY A 109 8.03 -4.72 -7.93
C GLY A 109 8.08 -3.42 -8.75
N GLN A 110 7.54 -3.45 -9.98
CA GLN A 110 7.49 -2.26 -10.86
C GLN A 110 6.71 -1.13 -10.21
N THR A 111 7.13 0.13 -10.30
CA THR A 111 6.39 1.19 -9.58
C THR A 111 4.97 1.39 -10.13
N PRO A 112 3.95 1.70 -9.31
CA PRO A 112 2.63 2.10 -9.78
C PRO A 112 2.63 3.54 -10.32
N ARG A 113 1.49 4.01 -10.89
CA ARG A 113 1.34 5.47 -11.04
C ARG A 113 1.12 6.06 -9.65
N ILE A 114 1.73 7.21 -9.38
CA ILE A 114 1.71 7.85 -8.05
C ILE A 114 0.28 8.07 -7.56
N ARG A 115 -0.60 8.58 -8.43
CA ARG A 115 -2.00 8.84 -8.08
C ARG A 115 -2.72 7.56 -7.66
N GLU A 116 -2.44 6.43 -8.30
CA GLU A 116 -3.07 5.14 -7.96
C GLU A 116 -2.63 4.67 -6.57
N LEU A 117 -1.35 4.85 -6.22
CA LEU A 117 -0.84 4.55 -4.88
C LEU A 117 -1.46 5.45 -3.81
N LEU A 118 -1.52 6.76 -4.06
CA LEU A 118 -2.04 7.74 -3.08
C LEU A 118 -3.57 7.68 -2.93
N SER A 119 -4.26 7.05 -3.86
CA SER A 119 -5.70 6.78 -3.78
C SER A 119 -6.05 5.46 -3.08
N LEU A 120 -5.06 4.69 -2.60
CA LEU A 120 -5.34 3.45 -1.86
C LEU A 120 -6.12 3.75 -0.58
N GLU A 121 -7.18 2.99 -0.36
CA GLU A 121 -7.91 2.94 0.91
C GLU A 121 -7.52 1.66 1.66
N TYR A 122 -7.48 1.68 2.99
CA TYR A 122 -7.23 0.46 3.80
C TYR A 122 -8.53 -0.23 4.23
N GLU A 123 -9.68 0.31 3.81
CA GLU A 123 -11.01 -0.17 4.15
C GLU A 123 -11.96 0.09 2.97
N ASN A 124 -12.94 -0.80 2.77
CA ASN A 124 -14.01 -0.62 1.80
C ASN A 124 -14.83 0.63 2.11
N GLY A 125 -15.08 1.45 1.09
CA GLY A 125 -16.05 2.54 1.17
C GLY A 125 -17.42 2.17 0.64
N PRO A 126 -18.37 3.12 0.65
CA PRO A 126 -19.70 2.89 0.08
C PRO A 126 -19.66 2.57 -1.42
N ASN A 127 -18.74 3.19 -2.15
CA ASN A 127 -18.59 3.05 -3.62
C ASN A 127 -17.14 2.76 -4.03
N THR A 128 -16.28 2.47 -3.06
CA THR A 128 -14.84 2.20 -3.25
C THR A 128 -14.51 0.90 -2.54
N SER A 129 -13.50 0.19 -3.03
CA SER A 129 -13.00 -0.99 -2.32
C SER A 129 -11.65 -0.68 -1.70
N CYS A 130 -11.33 -1.42 -0.65
CA CYS A 130 -10.02 -1.48 -0.04
C CYS A 130 -8.96 -1.77 -1.10
N GLY A 131 -7.79 -1.19 -0.91
CA GLY A 131 -6.61 -1.45 -1.72
C GLY A 131 -5.54 -2.25 -0.96
N ILE A 132 -5.73 -2.57 0.32
CA ILE A 132 -4.76 -3.28 1.18
C ILE A 132 -5.37 -4.58 1.69
N TYR A 133 -4.67 -5.69 1.54
CA TYR A 133 -5.17 -7.01 1.95
C TYR A 133 -4.08 -7.86 2.60
N ALA A 134 -4.49 -8.83 3.42
CA ALA A 134 -3.65 -9.94 3.85
C ALA A 134 -3.94 -11.18 2.97
N TRP A 135 -2.91 -11.76 2.36
CA TRP A 135 -3.05 -12.90 1.46
C TRP A 135 -1.87 -13.85 1.56
N GLY A 136 -2.12 -15.10 1.96
CA GLY A 136 -1.12 -16.17 1.98
C GLY A 136 0.15 -15.82 2.77
N GLY A 137 0.02 -15.13 3.91
CA GLY A 137 1.16 -14.71 4.72
C GLY A 137 1.79 -13.38 4.34
N TYR A 138 1.30 -12.73 3.28
CA TYR A 138 1.81 -11.45 2.82
C TYR A 138 0.78 -10.35 3.01
N MET A 139 1.25 -9.15 3.33
CA MET A 139 0.47 -7.96 3.03
C MET A 139 0.61 -7.67 1.54
N VAL A 140 -0.49 -7.34 0.89
CA VAL A 140 -0.55 -6.96 -0.51
C VAL A 140 -1.29 -5.64 -0.67
N TYR A 141 -0.99 -4.93 -1.76
CA TYR A 141 -1.89 -3.88 -2.22
C TYR A 141 -2.33 -4.11 -3.66
N VAL A 142 -3.57 -3.71 -3.94
CA VAL A 142 -4.25 -3.95 -5.21
C VAL A 142 -4.66 -2.63 -5.82
N ILE A 143 -4.18 -2.37 -7.03
CA ILE A 143 -4.58 -1.20 -7.82
C ILE A 143 -5.57 -1.62 -8.90
N ARG A 144 -6.68 -0.89 -8.98
CA ARG A 144 -7.74 -1.08 -9.98
C ARG A 144 -7.62 -0.01 -11.07
N HIS A 145 -7.43 -0.41 -12.31
CA HIS A 145 -7.33 0.55 -13.42
C HIS A 145 -8.65 0.66 -14.20
N HIS A 146 -9.38 1.75 -13.97
CA HIS A 146 -10.67 2.02 -14.65
C HIS A 146 -10.55 2.35 -16.15
N LYS A 147 -9.34 2.66 -16.66
CA LYS A 147 -9.15 2.94 -18.10
C LYS A 147 -9.36 1.68 -18.97
N ALA A 148 -9.06 0.49 -18.44
CA ALA A 148 -9.35 -0.77 -19.12
C ALA A 148 -10.87 -1.01 -19.24
N LYS A 149 -11.63 -0.68 -18.18
CA LYS A 149 -13.09 -0.85 -18.14
C LYS A 149 -13.83 -0.13 -19.27
N ARG A 150 -13.36 1.07 -19.66
CA ARG A 150 -13.96 1.84 -20.76
C ARG A 150 -13.72 1.24 -22.14
N LEU A 151 -12.67 0.44 -22.31
CA LEU A 151 -12.28 -0.15 -23.59
C LEU A 151 -12.72 -1.61 -23.72
N THR A 152 -12.70 -2.38 -22.63
CA THR A 152 -12.91 -3.84 -22.65
C THR A 152 -14.06 -4.32 -21.76
N ASN A 153 -14.77 -3.41 -21.09
CA ASN A 153 -15.77 -3.71 -20.05
C ASN A 153 -15.25 -4.58 -18.88
N ARG A 154 -13.91 -4.71 -18.74
CA ARG A 154 -13.23 -5.48 -17.69
C ARG A 154 -12.31 -4.57 -16.88
N GLU A 155 -12.34 -4.70 -15.56
CA GLU A 155 -11.39 -4.00 -14.67
C GLU A 155 -10.03 -4.71 -14.72
N PHE A 156 -8.93 -3.95 -14.65
CA PHE A 156 -7.58 -4.52 -14.62
C PHE A 156 -7.00 -4.35 -13.22
N TYR A 157 -6.68 -5.49 -12.58
CA TYR A 157 -6.12 -5.54 -11.24
C TYR A 157 -4.61 -5.76 -11.28
N VAL A 158 -3.87 -4.95 -10.54
CA VAL A 158 -2.44 -5.16 -10.30
C VAL A 158 -2.24 -5.44 -8.82
N VAL A 159 -1.96 -6.70 -8.50
CA VAL A 159 -1.64 -7.16 -7.14
C VAL A 159 -0.14 -7.02 -6.90
N ARG A 160 0.22 -6.48 -5.75
CA ARG A 160 1.60 -6.17 -5.40
C ARG A 160 1.91 -6.66 -4.00
N PHE A 161 2.79 -7.65 -3.94
CA PHE A 161 3.24 -8.26 -2.70
C PHE A 161 4.28 -7.37 -2.03
N LEU A 162 4.10 -7.10 -0.74
CA LEU A 162 5.09 -6.42 0.06
C LEU A 162 6.18 -7.42 0.49
N PRO A 163 7.46 -7.00 0.52
CA PRO A 163 8.49 -7.75 1.24
C PRO A 163 8.06 -7.98 2.69
N ALA A 164 8.39 -9.15 3.25
CA ALA A 164 7.92 -9.57 4.58
C ALA A 164 8.14 -8.49 5.66
N ARG A 165 9.34 -7.90 5.71
CA ARG A 165 9.69 -6.79 6.61
C ARG A 165 8.71 -5.62 6.49
N LEU A 166 8.48 -5.12 5.27
CA LEU A 166 7.55 -4.03 5.01
C LEU A 166 6.10 -4.41 5.34
N GLY A 167 5.70 -5.65 5.05
CA GLY A 167 4.36 -6.17 5.35
C GLY A 167 4.06 -6.14 6.85
N HIS A 168 5.00 -6.59 7.69
CA HIS A 168 4.85 -6.54 9.15
C HIS A 168 4.76 -5.11 9.68
N VAL A 169 5.54 -4.18 9.12
CA VAL A 169 5.47 -2.77 9.48
C VAL A 169 4.12 -2.16 9.09
N LEU A 170 3.64 -2.42 7.88
CA LEU A 170 2.32 -1.96 7.43
C LEU A 170 1.20 -2.53 8.29
N PHE A 171 1.26 -3.82 8.64
CA PHE A 171 0.31 -4.46 9.53
C PHE A 171 0.26 -3.77 10.90
N LYS A 172 1.41 -3.60 11.56
CA LYS A 172 1.50 -2.93 12.88
C LYS A 172 1.01 -1.48 12.80
N TYR A 173 1.35 -0.79 11.71
CA TYR A 173 0.86 0.57 11.46
C TYR A 173 -0.66 0.62 11.42
N LEU A 174 -1.30 -0.23 10.60
CA LEU A 174 -2.75 -0.22 10.40
C LEU A 174 -3.52 -0.67 11.65
N VAL A 175 -3.05 -1.73 12.31
CA VAL A 175 -3.75 -2.33 13.46
C VAL A 175 -3.59 -1.51 14.73
N TYR A 176 -2.40 -0.95 14.99
CA TYR A 176 -2.08 -0.30 16.27
C TYR A 176 -1.85 1.21 16.11
N ILE A 177 -0.76 1.58 15.42
CA ILE A 177 -0.21 2.95 15.47
C ILE A 177 -1.18 3.96 14.88
N ARG A 178 -1.77 3.66 13.72
CA ARG A 178 -2.72 4.53 13.03
C ARG A 178 -3.96 4.78 13.88
N ARG A 179 -4.51 3.74 14.51
CA ARG A 179 -5.71 3.86 15.37
C ARG A 179 -5.44 4.72 16.60
N VAL A 180 -4.30 4.53 17.26
CA VAL A 180 -3.87 5.41 18.37
C VAL A 180 -3.66 6.84 17.88
N ALA A 181 -3.01 7.04 16.73
CA ALA A 181 -2.80 8.38 16.16
C ALA A 181 -4.12 9.08 15.83
N ASP A 182 -5.08 8.37 15.24
CA ASP A 182 -6.40 8.91 14.91
C ASP A 182 -7.20 9.27 16.16
N LEU A 183 -7.10 8.48 17.24
CA LEU A 183 -7.66 8.83 18.54
C LEU A 183 -7.04 10.12 19.10
N LEU A 184 -5.71 10.21 19.13
CA LEU A 184 -5.00 11.37 19.66
C LEU A 184 -5.30 12.66 18.86
N ARG A 185 -5.42 12.54 17.53
CA ARG A 185 -5.83 13.67 16.66
C ARG A 185 -7.25 14.16 17.00
N ARG A 186 -8.18 13.24 17.31
CA ARG A 186 -9.55 13.60 17.74
C ARG A 186 -9.54 14.32 19.09
N GLU A 187 -8.82 13.80 20.07
CA GLU A 187 -8.69 14.41 21.40
C GLU A 187 -8.11 15.84 21.31
N GLN A 188 -7.12 16.04 20.43
CA GLN A 188 -6.53 17.37 20.20
C GLN A 188 -7.56 18.35 19.61
N LEU A 189 -8.31 17.93 18.60
CA LEU A 189 -9.33 18.77 17.95
C LEU A 189 -10.50 19.11 18.90
N SER A 190 -10.89 18.17 19.76
CA SER A 190 -11.91 18.41 20.81
C SER A 190 -11.44 19.46 21.81
N THR A 191 -10.15 19.42 22.19
CA THR A 191 -9.54 20.42 23.08
C THR A 191 -9.49 21.80 22.42
N ASP A 192 -9.23 21.85 21.11
CA ASP A 192 -9.14 23.10 20.33
C ASP A 192 -10.51 23.67 19.88
N GLY A 193 -11.63 23.04 20.26
CA GLY A 193 -12.99 23.47 19.89
C GLY A 193 -13.33 23.26 18.40
N ARG A 194 -12.58 22.41 17.68
CA ARG A 194 -12.72 22.15 16.23
C ARG A 194 -13.26 20.73 15.93
N ALA A 195 -14.05 20.18 16.86
CA ALA A 195 -14.48 18.79 16.88
C ALA A 195 -15.24 18.32 15.61
N GLN A 196 -15.94 19.22 14.89
CA GLN A 196 -16.76 18.87 13.74
C GLN A 196 -16.01 18.34 12.50
N GLN A 197 -14.68 18.37 12.43
CA GLN A 197 -13.93 18.03 11.20
C GLN A 197 -13.10 16.74 11.25
N CYS A 198 -13.38 15.80 12.16
CA CYS A 198 -12.75 14.47 12.07
C CYS A 198 -13.47 13.60 11.02
N LEU A 199 -13.19 13.84 9.75
CA LEU A 199 -13.53 12.89 8.69
C LEU A 199 -12.73 11.60 8.94
N GLN A 200 -13.41 10.54 9.35
CA GLN A 200 -12.84 9.19 9.26
C GLN A 200 -12.51 8.93 7.79
N THR A 201 -11.21 8.88 7.50
CA THR A 201 -10.75 8.77 6.12
C THR A 201 -10.06 7.43 5.92
N ARG A 202 -10.63 6.67 4.99
CA ARG A 202 -10.16 5.34 4.61
C ARG A 202 -8.87 5.40 3.79
N LEU A 203 -8.53 6.57 3.25
CA LEU A 203 -7.30 6.82 2.50
C LEU A 203 -6.06 6.50 3.33
N LEU A 204 -5.17 5.68 2.79
CA LEU A 204 -3.94 5.29 3.46
C LEU A 204 -3.02 6.50 3.71
N PHE A 205 -2.87 7.38 2.73
CA PHE A 205 -2.02 8.57 2.82
C PHE A 205 -2.84 9.84 2.56
N GLN A 206 -3.13 10.59 3.63
CA GLN A 206 -4.07 11.71 3.56
C GLN A 206 -3.65 12.91 4.42
N ASN A 207 -4.19 14.07 4.07
CA ASN A 207 -4.21 15.25 4.93
C ASN A 207 -5.64 15.81 4.96
N ASN A 208 -6.25 15.84 6.14
CA ASN A 208 -7.64 16.28 6.37
C ASN A 208 -8.64 15.69 5.36
N GLY A 209 -8.51 14.39 5.10
CA GLY A 209 -9.37 13.60 4.24
C GLY A 209 -9.16 13.75 2.74
N ARG A 210 -8.13 14.48 2.32
CA ARG A 210 -7.69 14.52 0.93
C ARG A 210 -6.46 13.64 0.75
N PRO A 211 -6.32 12.91 -0.37
CA PRO A 211 -5.10 12.20 -0.70
C PRO A 211 -3.89 13.15 -0.65
N TRP A 212 -2.73 12.64 -0.28
CA TRP A 212 -1.50 13.43 -0.40
C TRP A 212 -1.29 13.94 -1.83
N PRO A 213 -0.74 15.15 -2.01
CA PRO A 213 -0.35 15.62 -3.33
C PRO A 213 0.79 14.76 -3.87
N THR A 214 0.83 14.58 -5.19
CA THR A 214 1.87 13.77 -5.85
C THR A 214 3.28 14.34 -5.66
N SER A 215 3.39 15.66 -5.44
CA SER A 215 4.65 16.32 -5.09
C SER A 215 5.25 15.76 -3.81
N ARG A 216 4.44 15.44 -2.79
CA ARG A 216 4.95 14.92 -1.52
C ARG A 216 5.70 13.60 -1.69
N LEU A 217 5.15 12.64 -2.43
CA LEU A 217 5.88 11.38 -2.73
C LEU A 217 7.11 11.64 -3.59
N THR A 218 7.03 12.63 -4.50
CA THR A 218 8.16 13.03 -5.32
C THR A 218 9.31 13.53 -4.43
N ASP A 219 9.02 14.41 -3.48
CA ASP A 219 10.00 14.97 -2.54
C ASP A 219 10.60 13.89 -1.63
N ILE A 220 9.79 12.94 -1.15
CA ILE A 220 10.24 11.80 -0.34
C ILE A 220 11.29 10.98 -1.10
N VAL A 221 10.97 10.60 -2.34
CA VAL A 221 11.88 9.80 -3.18
C VAL A 221 13.13 10.60 -3.53
N THR A 222 12.98 11.86 -3.94
CA THR A 222 14.11 12.74 -4.28
C THR A 222 15.07 12.92 -3.09
N LYS A 223 14.55 13.12 -1.88
CA LYS A 223 15.38 13.23 -0.66
C LYS A 223 16.12 11.93 -0.36
N ALA A 224 15.44 10.79 -0.45
CA ALA A 224 16.06 9.49 -0.21
C ALA A 224 17.14 9.16 -1.24
N THR A 225 16.92 9.49 -2.52
CA THR A 225 17.94 9.29 -3.56
C THR A 225 19.09 10.26 -3.42
N LEU A 226 18.85 11.50 -2.97
CA LEU A 226 19.91 12.45 -2.66
C LEU A 226 20.79 11.93 -1.53
N GLU A 227 20.19 11.39 -0.46
CA GLU A 227 20.91 10.83 0.68
C GLU A 227 21.74 9.60 0.29
N LEU A 228 21.15 8.64 -0.43
CA LEU A 228 21.78 7.35 -0.70
C LEU A 228 22.65 7.34 -1.96
N TRP A 229 22.23 8.06 -2.99
CA TRP A 229 22.85 8.03 -4.32
C TRP A 229 23.57 9.33 -4.65
N ARG A 230 23.46 10.36 -3.79
CA ARG A 230 23.97 11.72 -4.06
C ARG A 230 23.40 12.31 -5.36
N GLN A 231 22.18 11.90 -5.70
CA GLN A 231 21.47 12.33 -6.90
C GLN A 231 20.00 12.56 -6.60
N GLU A 232 19.48 13.69 -7.05
CA GLU A 232 18.07 14.02 -6.96
C GLU A 232 17.30 13.33 -8.09
N ILE A 233 16.67 12.20 -7.78
CA ILE A 233 15.89 11.44 -8.75
C ILE A 233 14.43 11.51 -8.36
N ASN A 234 13.66 12.26 -9.15
CA ASN A 234 12.22 12.28 -8.99
C ASN A 234 11.58 10.92 -9.36
N VAL A 235 10.36 10.72 -8.89
CA VAL A 235 9.52 9.54 -9.13
C VAL A 235 9.32 9.17 -10.61
N ARG A 236 9.24 10.15 -11.53
CA ARG A 236 9.07 9.86 -12.96
C ARG A 236 10.33 9.24 -13.54
N THR A 237 11.49 9.82 -13.23
CA THR A 237 12.80 9.29 -13.64
C THR A 237 13.07 7.95 -12.96
N TYR A 238 12.79 7.84 -11.66
CA TYR A 238 12.92 6.57 -10.94
C TYR A 238 12.12 5.45 -11.59
N ARG A 239 10.86 5.71 -11.97
CA ARG A 239 10.03 4.73 -12.68
C ARG A 239 10.68 4.26 -13.98
N GLN A 240 11.25 5.17 -14.79
CA GLN A 240 11.94 4.79 -16.04
C GLN A 240 13.18 3.92 -15.74
N LEU A 241 13.94 4.28 -14.70
CA LEU A 241 15.09 3.48 -14.26
C LEU A 241 14.67 2.08 -13.79
N ALA A 242 13.60 1.97 -13.00
CA ALA A 242 13.10 0.69 -12.52
C ALA A 242 12.64 -0.24 -13.65
N ILE A 243 12.00 0.32 -14.70
CA ILE A 243 11.63 -0.40 -15.91
C ILE A 243 12.89 -0.88 -16.64
N ALA A 244 13.81 0.03 -16.98
CA ALA A 244 15.04 -0.30 -17.70
C ALA A 244 15.92 -1.32 -16.97
N ILE A 245 16.04 -1.22 -15.64
CA ILE A 245 16.77 -2.19 -14.82
C ILE A 245 16.12 -3.57 -14.90
N THR A 246 14.79 -3.63 -14.84
CA THR A 246 14.07 -4.90 -14.91
C THR A 246 14.21 -5.54 -16.28
N GLU A 247 14.03 -4.76 -17.35
CA GLU A 247 14.23 -5.21 -18.73
C GLU A 247 15.65 -5.69 -19.02
N LYS A 248 16.66 -5.15 -18.32
CA LYS A 248 18.07 -5.54 -18.49
C LYS A 248 18.47 -6.73 -17.63
N HIS A 249 18.02 -6.78 -16.37
CA HIS A 249 18.58 -7.67 -15.35
C HIS A 249 17.65 -8.77 -14.87
N VAL A 250 16.36 -8.72 -15.20
CA VAL A 250 15.36 -9.75 -14.79
C VAL A 250 14.99 -10.64 -15.99
N ARG A 251 15.75 -10.57 -17.09
CA ARG A 251 15.51 -11.34 -18.33
C ARG A 251 15.42 -12.85 -18.13
N GLU A 252 16.07 -13.41 -17.11
CA GLU A 252 16.03 -14.85 -16.80
C GLU A 252 14.66 -15.34 -16.27
N VAL A 253 13.75 -14.43 -15.88
CA VAL A 253 12.34 -14.76 -15.54
C VAL A 253 11.42 -14.53 -16.75
N TYR A 254 11.96 -14.14 -17.90
CA TYR A 254 11.22 -13.79 -19.10
C TYR A 254 11.63 -14.72 -20.24
N THR A 255 11.11 -15.95 -20.27
CA THR A 255 10.60 -16.43 -21.56
C THR A 255 9.52 -15.43 -21.97
N PRO A 256 9.65 -14.72 -23.09
CA PRO A 256 8.59 -13.85 -23.57
C PRO A 256 7.34 -14.71 -23.74
N PHE A 257 6.42 -14.66 -22.78
CA PHE A 257 5.12 -15.26 -22.96
C PHE A 257 4.36 -14.34 -23.92
N ASN A 258 4.54 -14.62 -25.21
CA ASN A 258 3.77 -13.95 -26.24
C ASN A 258 2.37 -14.55 -26.22
N ARG A 259 1.50 -13.99 -25.38
CA ARG A 259 0.12 -14.43 -25.27
C ARG A 259 -0.76 -14.15 -26.49
N HIS A 260 -0.22 -13.37 -27.43
CA HIS A 260 -0.82 -13.13 -28.74
C HIS A 260 -0.05 -13.88 -29.82
N ASP A 261 0.76 -14.86 -29.42
CA ASP A 261 1.37 -15.77 -30.36
C ASP A 261 0.28 -16.58 -31.02
N ASP A 262 0.09 -16.28 -32.28
CA ASP A 262 -0.76 -17.03 -33.18
C ASP A 262 0.08 -17.90 -34.13
N CYS A 263 1.41 -17.79 -34.12
CA CYS A 263 2.24 -18.39 -35.16
C CYS A 263 3.18 -19.51 -34.69
N SER A 264 3.49 -19.61 -33.40
CA SER A 264 4.37 -20.67 -32.89
C SER A 264 3.63 -21.98 -32.56
N ASP A 265 4.41 -23.05 -32.40
CA ASP A 265 3.91 -24.36 -31.99
C ASP A 265 3.29 -24.36 -30.58
N ASP A 266 3.58 -23.33 -29.77
CA ASP A 266 3.04 -23.13 -28.41
C ASP A 266 1.78 -22.23 -28.38
N ALA A 267 1.24 -21.84 -29.55
CA ALA A 267 0.07 -20.97 -29.64
C ALA A 267 -1.19 -21.62 -29.03
N ASP A 268 -2.00 -20.83 -28.32
CA ASP A 268 -3.27 -21.28 -27.73
C ASP A 268 -4.22 -21.76 -28.83
N ILE A 269 -4.83 -22.94 -28.67
CA ILE A 269 -5.79 -23.52 -29.63
C ILE A 269 -6.95 -22.55 -29.97
N ASN A 270 -7.26 -21.63 -29.06
CA ASN A 270 -8.26 -20.58 -29.26
C ASN A 270 -7.85 -19.53 -30.31
N ALA A 271 -6.60 -19.51 -30.78
CA ALA A 271 -6.14 -18.72 -31.92
C ALA A 271 -6.95 -19.02 -33.19
N ILE A 272 -7.35 -20.29 -33.38
CA ILE A 272 -8.15 -20.74 -34.53
C ILE A 272 -9.47 -19.99 -34.61
N LEU A 273 -10.14 -19.82 -33.46
CA LEU A 273 -11.39 -19.07 -33.38
C LEU A 273 -11.19 -17.59 -33.72
N ALA A 274 -9.98 -17.04 -33.52
CA ALA A 274 -9.66 -15.69 -33.96
C ALA A 274 -9.53 -15.61 -35.47
N TRP A 275 -8.80 -16.54 -36.07
CA TRP A 275 -8.61 -16.62 -37.51
C TRP A 275 -9.90 -16.87 -38.29
N GLN A 276 -10.79 -17.72 -37.78
CA GLN A 276 -12.11 -17.95 -38.38
C GLN A 276 -12.93 -16.66 -38.48
N SER A 277 -12.74 -15.72 -37.55
CA SER A 277 -13.38 -14.41 -37.59
C SER A 277 -12.59 -13.34 -38.35
N GLY A 278 -11.48 -13.71 -39.01
CA GLY A 278 -10.63 -12.79 -39.77
C GLY A 278 -9.74 -11.90 -38.91
N HIS A 279 -9.52 -12.24 -37.64
CA HIS A 279 -8.76 -11.43 -36.69
C HIS A 279 -7.52 -12.18 -36.18
N ARG A 280 -6.46 -11.44 -35.85
CA ARG A 280 -5.42 -11.95 -34.93
C ARG A 280 -5.93 -11.99 -33.49
N LEU A 281 -5.30 -12.77 -32.63
CA LEU A 281 -5.64 -12.90 -31.20
C LEU A 281 -5.77 -11.54 -30.50
N LEU A 282 -4.82 -10.63 -30.72
CA LEU A 282 -4.84 -9.27 -30.19
C LEU A 282 -6.04 -8.45 -30.74
N GLN A 283 -6.29 -8.53 -32.04
CA GLN A 283 -7.39 -7.79 -32.69
C GLN A 283 -8.74 -8.28 -32.18
N ARG A 284 -8.96 -9.60 -32.10
CA ARG A 284 -10.21 -10.17 -31.56
C ARG A 284 -10.46 -9.78 -30.11
N GLY A 285 -9.40 -9.75 -29.29
CA GLY A 285 -9.46 -9.28 -27.91
C GLY A 285 -9.92 -7.81 -27.80
N ILE A 286 -9.40 -6.95 -28.67
CA ILE A 286 -9.74 -5.51 -28.73
C ILE A 286 -11.15 -5.29 -29.31
N THR A 287 -11.48 -5.95 -30.43
CA THR A 287 -12.73 -5.73 -31.17
C THR A 287 -13.96 -6.25 -30.44
N TYR A 288 -13.84 -7.36 -29.70
CA TYR A 288 -14.99 -8.01 -29.06
C TYR A 288 -14.92 -8.03 -27.52
N GLY A 289 -13.87 -7.46 -26.91
CA GLY A 289 -13.72 -7.44 -25.44
C GLY A 289 -13.59 -8.85 -24.82
N LEU A 290 -13.20 -9.84 -25.63
CA LEU A 290 -13.11 -11.25 -25.25
C LEU A 290 -11.79 -11.62 -24.57
N ASP A 291 -10.98 -10.63 -24.17
CA ASP A 291 -9.66 -10.86 -23.60
C ASP A 291 -9.75 -11.56 -22.22
N GLY A 292 -9.81 -12.90 -22.25
CA GLY A 292 -9.91 -13.82 -21.11
C GLY A 292 -8.73 -13.80 -20.16
N ALA A 293 -7.56 -13.35 -20.63
CA ALA A 293 -6.35 -13.28 -19.83
C ALA A 293 -5.99 -11.84 -19.39
N TYR A 294 -6.94 -10.90 -19.50
CA TYR A 294 -6.92 -9.71 -18.66
C TYR A 294 -7.14 -10.13 -17.19
N PRO A 295 -6.29 -9.73 -16.22
CA PRO A 295 -6.53 -9.97 -14.80
C PRO A 295 -7.72 -9.13 -14.36
N SER A 296 -8.90 -9.67 -14.63
CA SER A 296 -10.21 -9.04 -14.52
C SER A 296 -11.09 -9.70 -13.47
N ARG A 297 -10.57 -10.74 -12.84
CA ARG A 297 -11.12 -11.40 -11.66
C ARG A 297 -9.97 -11.60 -10.68
N LEU A 298 -10.22 -11.28 -9.43
CA LEU A 298 -9.37 -11.60 -8.28
C LEU A 298 -9.99 -12.79 -7.55
#